data_AF-A0A3A9GFZ0-F1
#
_entry.id   AF-A0A3A9GFZ0-F1
#
_cell.length_a   1.000
_cell.length_b   1.000
_cell.length_c   1.000
_cell.angle_alpha   90.00
_cell.angle_beta   90.00
_cell.angle_gamma   90.00
#
_symmetry.space_group_name_H-M   'P 1'
#
loop_
_entity.id
_entity.type
_entity.pdbx_description
1 polymer ?
#
loop_
_entity_poly.entity_id
_entity_poly.type
_entity_poly.pdbx_seq_one_letter_code
_entity_poly.pdbx_strand_id
1 'polypeptide(L)'
;MDRESYIRELRLALQGQISQENVNEHLRYYENYIIEESRKGRTEAQVIEDLGNPRLIAKTIIDTTDKIYTEQSSQEGREEKSRKFKLFQYGKRVAFLVFLVLMLLLIAHVAIVLIPVFLPVLLITCVIYFLFFSNRK
;
A
#
# COMPACT_ATOMS: atom_id res chain seq x y z
N MET A 1 3.10 46.68 -12.50
CA MET A 1 3.10 45.44 -13.31
C MET A 1 1.67 45.17 -13.72
N ASP A 2 1.44 44.79 -14.98
CA ASP A 2 0.09 44.48 -15.48
C ASP A 2 -0.20 42.98 -15.42
N ARG A 3 -1.47 42.62 -15.61
CA ARG A 3 -1.91 41.22 -15.61
C ARG A 3 -1.14 40.36 -16.61
N GLU A 4 -0.92 40.84 -17.82
CA GLU A 4 -0.26 40.07 -18.88
C GLU A 4 1.19 39.73 -18.51
N SER A 5 1.93 40.68 -17.95
CA SER A 5 3.29 40.46 -17.49
C SER A 5 3.31 39.45 -16.34
N TYR A 6 2.34 39.52 -15.42
CA TYR A 6 2.21 38.57 -14.31
C TYR A 6 1.99 37.14 -14.77
N ILE A 7 1.01 36.94 -15.63
CA ILE A 7 0.70 35.62 -16.17
C ILE A 7 1.85 35.09 -17.03
N ARG A 8 2.56 35.97 -17.76
CA ARG A 8 3.75 35.59 -18.53
C ARG A 8 4.89 35.11 -17.64
N GLU A 9 5.21 35.85 -16.57
CA GLU A 9 6.26 35.46 -15.64
C GLU A 9 5.91 34.18 -14.88
N LEU A 10 4.66 34.04 -14.44
CA LEU A 10 4.17 32.81 -13.81
C LEU A 10 4.29 31.61 -14.77
N ARG A 11 3.92 31.78 -16.04
CA ARG A 11 4.07 30.74 -17.08
C ARG A 11 5.52 30.33 -17.23
N LEU A 12 6.43 31.29 -17.38
CA LEU A 12 7.86 31.01 -17.56
C LEU A 12 8.44 30.25 -16.36
N ALA A 13 7.99 30.55 -15.15
CA ALA A 13 8.45 29.88 -13.94
C ALA A 13 7.89 28.46 -13.80
N LEU A 14 6.68 28.18 -14.29
CA LEU A 14 6.05 26.86 -14.24
C LEU A 14 6.43 25.95 -15.42
N GLN A 15 6.80 26.54 -16.56
CA GLN A 15 7.06 25.80 -17.79
C GLN A 15 8.26 24.86 -17.62
N GLY A 16 8.06 23.58 -17.93
CA GLY A 16 9.09 22.56 -17.82
C GLY A 16 9.35 22.06 -16.39
N GLN A 17 8.67 22.62 -15.39
CA GLN A 17 8.67 22.12 -14.00
C GLN A 17 7.46 21.21 -13.73
N ILE A 18 6.31 21.53 -14.32
CA ILE A 18 5.07 20.73 -14.21
C ILE A 18 4.47 20.42 -15.59
N SER A 19 3.46 19.55 -15.63
CA SER A 19 2.75 19.19 -16.86
C SER A 19 2.10 20.41 -17.50
N GLN A 20 1.99 20.42 -18.84
CA GLN A 20 1.36 21.54 -19.56
C GLN A 20 -0.10 21.76 -19.18
N GLU A 21 -0.79 20.69 -18.79
CA GLU A 21 -2.16 20.76 -18.26
C GLU A 21 -2.20 21.56 -16.95
N ASN A 22 -1.36 21.20 -15.97
CA ASN A 22 -1.28 21.90 -14.68
C ASN A 22 -0.83 23.35 -14.86
N VAL A 23 0.12 23.63 -15.77
CA VAL A 23 0.50 25.01 -16.12
C VAL A 23 -0.75 25.80 -16.55
N ASN A 24 -1.49 25.30 -17.54
CA ASN A 24 -2.64 26.01 -18.09
C ASN A 24 -3.76 26.20 -17.05
N GLU A 25 -3.97 25.23 -16.16
CA GLU A 25 -4.92 25.32 -15.06
C GLU A 25 -4.57 26.48 -14.11
N HIS A 26 -3.32 26.50 -13.62
CA HIS A 26 -2.87 27.56 -12.71
C HIS A 26 -2.91 28.93 -13.38
N LEU A 27 -2.46 29.05 -14.63
CA LEU A 27 -2.53 30.34 -15.34
C LEU A 27 -3.96 30.86 -15.46
N ARG A 28 -4.90 29.98 -15.81
CA ARG A 28 -6.32 30.34 -15.91
C ARG A 28 -6.89 30.75 -14.56
N TYR A 29 -6.52 30.06 -13.48
CA TYR A 29 -6.95 30.38 -12.14
C TYR A 29 -6.53 31.80 -11.74
N TYR A 30 -5.24 32.14 -11.87
CA TYR A 30 -4.75 33.47 -11.50
C TYR A 30 -5.27 34.56 -12.43
N GLU A 31 -5.41 34.28 -13.72
CA GLU A 31 -6.00 35.23 -14.67
C GLU A 31 -7.45 35.56 -14.31
N ASN A 32 -8.27 34.55 -14.04
CA ASN A 32 -9.65 34.74 -13.60
C ASN A 32 -9.72 35.51 -12.28
N TYR A 33 -8.88 35.16 -11.30
CA TYR A 33 -8.83 35.85 -10.02
C TYR A 33 -8.53 37.34 -10.18
N ILE A 34 -7.53 37.71 -10.99
CA ILE A 34 -7.20 39.12 -11.23
C ILE A 34 -8.38 39.85 -11.90
N ILE A 35 -9.04 39.22 -12.87
CA ILE A 35 -10.20 39.79 -13.55
C ILE A 35 -11.37 39.99 -12.58
N GLU A 36 -11.66 39.00 -11.74
CA GLU A 36 -12.76 39.05 -10.78
C GLU A 36 -12.54 40.11 -9.71
N GLU A 37 -11.33 40.22 -9.15
CA GLU A 37 -10.99 41.27 -8.18
C GLU A 37 -11.04 42.65 -8.83
N SER A 38 -10.64 42.76 -10.10
CA SER A 38 -10.75 44.02 -10.83
C SER A 38 -12.20 44.44 -11.05
N ARG A 39 -13.11 43.48 -11.30
CA ARG A 39 -14.57 43.73 -11.40
C ARG A 39 -15.18 44.22 -10.09
N LYS A 40 -14.56 43.91 -8.95
CA LYS A 40 -14.97 44.41 -7.63
C LYS A 40 -14.51 45.85 -7.36
N GLY A 41 -13.87 46.50 -8.33
CA GLY A 41 -13.43 47.89 -8.26
C GLY A 41 -11.97 48.06 -7.83
N ARG A 42 -11.20 46.96 -7.68
CA ARG A 42 -9.75 47.03 -7.45
C ARG A 42 -9.01 47.25 -8.76
N THR A 43 -7.81 47.81 -8.70
CA THR A 43 -6.94 47.89 -9.89
C THR A 43 -6.11 46.62 -10.03
N GLU A 44 -5.77 46.23 -11.26
CA GLU A 44 -4.91 45.05 -11.49
C GLU A 44 -3.61 45.12 -10.70
N ALA A 45 -3.00 46.31 -10.63
CA ALA A 45 -1.75 46.54 -9.89
C ALA A 45 -1.89 46.23 -8.40
N GLN A 46 -3.00 46.64 -7.76
CA GLN A 46 -3.27 46.32 -6.35
C GLN A 46 -3.49 44.82 -6.13
N VAL A 47 -4.20 44.16 -7.04
CA VAL A 47 -4.44 42.72 -6.93
C VAL A 47 -3.14 41.94 -7.10
N ILE A 48 -2.28 42.36 -8.02
CA ILE A 48 -0.97 41.75 -8.24
C ILE A 48 -0.05 42.00 -7.05
N GLU A 49 -0.08 43.20 -6.45
CA GLU A 49 0.68 43.51 -5.25
C GLU A 49 0.28 42.59 -4.08
N ASP A 50 -1.02 42.35 -3.89
CA ASP A 50 -1.53 41.40 -2.91
C ASP A 50 -1.15 39.95 -3.20
N LEU A 51 -1.16 39.55 -4.47
CA LEU A 51 -0.72 38.22 -4.91
C LEU A 51 0.79 38.01 -4.70
N GLY A 52 1.57 39.09 -4.76
CA GLY A 52 3.01 39.09 -4.55
C GLY A 52 3.80 38.69 -5.80
N ASN A 53 4.95 38.04 -5.60
CA ASN A 53 5.86 37.71 -6.69
C ASN A 53 5.42 36.43 -7.44
N PRO A 54 5.25 36.46 -8.78
CA PRO A 54 4.79 35.30 -9.55
C PRO A 54 5.73 34.10 -9.44
N ARG A 55 7.03 34.30 -9.23
CA ARG A 55 8.01 33.22 -9.08
C ARG A 55 7.88 32.50 -7.74
N LEU A 56 7.48 33.21 -6.67
CA LEU A 56 7.25 32.58 -5.36
C LEU A 56 5.98 31.73 -5.40
N ILE A 57 4.93 32.23 -6.05
CA ILE A 57 3.72 31.45 -6.34
C ILE A 57 4.07 30.20 -7.14
N ALA A 58 4.84 30.35 -8.23
CA ALA A 58 5.29 29.22 -9.04
C ALA A 58 6.05 28.17 -8.22
N LYS A 59 6.97 28.62 -7.35
CA LYS A 59 7.73 27.72 -6.47
C LYS A 59 6.80 26.92 -5.55
N THR A 60 5.83 27.56 -4.92
CA THR A 60 4.86 26.89 -4.05
C THR A 60 4.04 25.86 -4.82
N ILE A 61 3.61 26.18 -6.04
CA ILE A 61 2.88 25.26 -6.91
C ILE A 61 3.75 24.03 -7.20
N ILE A 62 4.98 24.23 -7.67
CA ILE A 62 5.93 23.15 -8.00
C ILE A 62 6.19 22.28 -6.76
N ASP A 63 6.54 22.89 -5.63
CA ASP A 63 6.81 22.18 -4.37
C ASP A 63 5.60 21.36 -3.90
N THR A 64 4.38 21.83 -4.16
CA THR A 64 3.15 21.13 -3.78
C THR A 64 2.80 20.03 -4.77
N THR A 65 2.93 20.29 -6.07
CA THR A 65 2.69 19.33 -7.14
C THR A 65 3.65 18.14 -7.04
N ASP A 66 4.94 18.38 -6.82
CA ASP A 66 5.94 17.32 -6.64
C ASP A 66 5.67 16.48 -5.40
N LYS A 67 5.23 17.10 -4.30
CA LYS A 67 4.81 16.38 -3.09
C LYS A 67 3.60 15.51 -3.36
N ILE A 68 2.57 16.02 -4.04
CA ILE A 68 1.38 15.24 -4.40
C ILE A 68 1.76 14.04 -5.28
N TYR A 69 2.61 14.23 -6.30
CA TYR A 69 3.07 13.10 -7.12
C TYR A 69 3.89 12.09 -6.33
N THR A 70 4.77 12.55 -5.44
CA THR A 70 5.60 11.68 -4.60
C THR A 70 4.76 10.93 -3.56
N GLU A 71 3.77 11.58 -2.96
CA GLU A 71 2.84 10.97 -2.00
C GLU A 71 1.86 10.01 -2.69
N GLN A 72 1.33 10.37 -3.86
CA GLN A 72 0.44 9.52 -4.65
C GLN A 72 1.15 8.29 -5.18
N SER A 73 2.38 8.42 -5.70
CA SER A 73 3.22 7.26 -6.08
C SER A 73 3.67 6.45 -4.84
N SER A 74 3.83 7.10 -3.69
CA SER A 74 4.06 6.43 -2.40
C SER A 74 2.78 5.83 -1.78
N GLN A 75 1.58 6.17 -2.25
CA GLN A 75 0.30 5.59 -1.81
C GLN A 75 -0.19 4.47 -2.74
N GLU A 76 -0.04 4.61 -4.07
CA GLU A 76 -0.30 3.54 -5.03
C GLU A 76 0.67 2.35 -4.86
N GLY A 77 1.89 2.60 -4.39
CA GLY A 77 2.84 1.53 -4.02
C GLY A 77 2.68 0.98 -2.60
N ARG A 78 1.85 1.59 -1.73
CA ARG A 78 1.87 1.31 -0.28
C ARG A 78 0.52 0.95 0.31
N GLU A 79 -0.61 1.26 -0.32
CA GLU A 79 -1.92 0.83 0.20
C GLU A 79 -2.27 -0.63 -0.13
N GLU A 80 -1.77 -1.19 -1.24
CA GLU A 80 -1.94 -2.63 -1.52
C GLU A 80 -0.89 -3.49 -0.79
N LYS A 81 0.35 -2.99 -0.65
CA LYS A 81 1.45 -3.75 -0.04
C LYS A 81 1.47 -3.68 1.50
N SER A 82 1.03 -2.58 2.11
CA SER A 82 1.08 -2.40 3.58
C SER A 82 0.02 -3.22 4.35
N ARG A 83 -1.22 -3.31 3.83
CA ARG A 83 -2.26 -4.15 4.45
C ARG A 83 -1.98 -5.64 4.29
N LYS A 84 -1.46 -6.08 3.13
CA LYS A 84 -1.09 -7.48 2.90
C LYS A 84 0.17 -7.89 3.68
N PHE A 85 1.18 -7.02 3.84
CA PHE A 85 2.45 -7.40 4.48
C PHE A 85 2.39 -7.45 6.02
N LYS A 86 1.60 -6.59 6.67
CA LYS A 86 1.42 -6.67 8.14
C LYS A 86 0.51 -7.83 8.59
N LEU A 87 -0.43 -8.27 7.75
CA LEU A 87 -1.19 -9.51 7.99
C LEU A 87 -0.34 -10.77 7.78
N PHE A 88 0.52 -10.77 6.77
CA PHE A 88 1.31 -11.95 6.40
C PHE A 88 2.40 -12.30 7.43
N GLN A 89 2.98 -11.29 8.09
CA GLN A 89 4.08 -11.49 9.03
C GLN A 89 3.65 -12.12 10.37
N TYR A 90 2.42 -11.84 10.83
CA TYR A 90 1.81 -12.54 11.98
C TYR A 90 1.04 -13.79 11.57
N GLY A 91 0.49 -13.83 10.35
CA GLY A 91 -0.21 -14.99 9.79
C GLY A 91 0.67 -16.22 9.63
N LYS A 92 1.96 -16.07 9.31
CA LYS A 92 2.85 -17.22 9.08
C LYS A 92 3.13 -18.05 10.35
N ARG A 93 3.20 -17.41 11.53
CA ARG A 93 3.38 -18.11 12.81
C ARG A 93 2.10 -18.81 13.25
N VAL A 94 0.95 -18.16 13.08
CA VAL A 94 -0.36 -18.76 13.42
C VAL A 94 -0.70 -19.90 12.45
N ALA A 95 -0.45 -19.73 11.15
CA ALA A 95 -0.69 -20.78 10.15
C ALA A 95 0.19 -22.02 10.41
N PHE A 96 1.45 -21.84 10.83
CA PHE A 96 2.31 -22.97 11.20
C PHE A 96 1.78 -23.70 12.45
N LEU A 97 1.32 -22.99 13.47
CA LEU A 97 0.72 -23.60 14.67
C LEU A 97 -0.57 -24.36 14.34
N VAL A 98 -1.45 -23.78 13.52
CA VAL A 98 -2.68 -24.44 13.08
C VAL A 98 -2.36 -25.70 12.27
N PHE A 99 -1.39 -25.64 11.35
CA PHE A 99 -0.94 -26.80 10.58
C PHE A 99 -0.33 -27.89 11.48
N LEU A 100 0.48 -27.52 12.47
CA LEU A 100 1.08 -28.45 13.42
C LEU A 100 0.02 -29.16 14.29
N VAL A 101 -0.97 -28.41 14.78
CA VAL A 101 -2.10 -28.99 15.53
C VAL A 101 -2.93 -29.93 14.65
N LEU A 102 -3.23 -29.55 13.41
CA LEU A 102 -3.97 -30.40 12.46
C LEU A 102 -3.20 -31.68 12.13
N MET A 103 -1.88 -31.58 11.96
CA MET A 103 -1.01 -32.74 11.68
C MET A 103 -0.95 -33.70 12.87
N LEU A 104 -0.88 -33.19 14.11
CA LEU A 104 -0.96 -34.01 15.33
C LEU A 104 -2.33 -34.71 15.46
N LEU A 105 -3.43 -34.01 15.16
CA LEU A 105 -4.77 -34.61 15.16
C LEU A 105 -4.88 -35.74 14.13
N LEU A 106 -4.29 -35.57 12.94
CA LEU A 106 -4.26 -36.60 11.91
C LEU A 106 -3.49 -37.84 12.39
N ILE A 107 -2.30 -37.66 12.97
CA ILE A 107 -1.51 -38.78 13.52
C ILE A 107 -2.30 -39.52 14.61
N ALA A 108 -2.93 -38.78 15.54
CA ALA A 108 -3.73 -39.38 16.59
C ALA A 108 -4.91 -40.18 16.01
N HIS A 109 -5.58 -39.65 14.99
CA HIS A 109 -6.68 -40.33 14.31
C HIS A 109 -6.21 -41.62 13.62
N VAL A 110 -5.09 -41.57 12.92
CA VAL A 110 -4.47 -42.73 12.28
C VAL A 110 -4.07 -43.78 13.33
N ALA A 111 -3.49 -43.37 14.46
CA ALA A 111 -3.14 -44.28 15.54
C ALA A 111 -4.38 -44.98 16.14
N ILE A 112 -5.47 -44.23 16.39
CA ILE A 112 -6.73 -44.80 16.91
C ILE A 112 -7.31 -45.85 15.96
N VAL A 113 -7.24 -45.63 14.64
CA VAL A 113 -7.70 -46.60 13.64
C VAL A 113 -6.74 -47.79 13.50
N LEU A 114 -5.43 -47.56 13.63
CA LEU A 114 -4.42 -48.60 13.51
C LEU A 114 -4.37 -49.54 14.73
N ILE A 115 -4.53 -49.03 15.95
CA ILE A 115 -4.48 -49.84 17.19
C ILE A 115 -5.39 -51.08 17.15
N PRO A 116 -6.70 -51.00 16.81
CA PRO A 116 -7.57 -52.18 16.77
C PRO A 116 -7.23 -53.13 15.62
N VAL A 117 -6.53 -52.68 14.58
CA VAL A 117 -6.04 -53.53 13.47
C VAL A 117 -4.74 -54.22 13.85
N PHE A 118 -3.83 -53.53 14.54
CA PHE A 118 -2.58 -54.11 15.02
C PHE A 118 -2.79 -55.11 16.17
N LEU A 119 -3.78 -54.87 17.04
CA LEU A 119 -4.03 -55.73 18.20
C LEU A 119 -4.24 -57.22 17.84
N PRO A 120 -5.11 -57.61 16.88
CA PRO A 120 -5.26 -59.01 16.49
C PRO A 120 -4.00 -59.57 15.81
N VAL A 121 -3.29 -58.78 14.99
CA VAL A 121 -2.04 -59.21 14.34
C VAL A 121 -0.95 -59.47 15.38
N LEU A 122 -0.85 -58.62 16.40
CA LEU A 122 0.09 -58.78 17.51
C LEU A 122 -0.28 -60.00 18.36
N LEU A 123 -1.57 -60.27 18.61
CA LEU A 123 -2.01 -61.50 19.28
C LEU A 123 -1.63 -62.76 18.48
N ILE A 124 -1.86 -62.78 17.17
CA ILE A 124 -1.51 -63.94 16.32
C ILE A 124 0.01 -64.18 16.35
N THR A 125 0.81 -63.13 16.16
CA THR A 125 2.28 -63.25 16.21
C THR A 125 2.78 -63.67 17.59
N CYS A 126 2.18 -63.16 18.68
CA CYS A 126 2.48 -63.56 20.05
C CYS A 126 2.16 -65.04 20.29
N VAL A 127 1.03 -65.55 19.79
CA VAL A 127 0.65 -66.97 19.89
C VAL A 127 1.63 -67.86 19.11
N ILE A 128 2.02 -67.48 17.89
CA ILE A 128 3.02 -68.22 17.11
C ILE A 128 4.36 -68.24 17.83
N TYR A 129 4.81 -67.09 18.36
CA TYR A 129 6.04 -67.00 19.14
C TYR A 129 5.96 -67.88 20.39
N PHE A 130 4.86 -67.83 21.13
CA PHE A 130 4.64 -68.66 22.30
C PHE A 130 4.61 -70.15 21.95
N LEU A 131 3.96 -70.57 20.88
CA LEU A 131 3.90 -71.97 20.45
C LEU A 131 5.30 -72.46 20.02
N PHE A 132 6.02 -71.66 19.24
CA PHE A 132 7.39 -71.98 18.84
C PHE A 132 8.36 -72.05 20.01
N PHE A 133 8.25 -71.10 20.96
CA PHE A 133 9.09 -71.07 22.16
C PHE A 133 8.71 -72.17 23.17
N SER A 134 7.42 -72.46 23.32
CA SER A 134 6.91 -73.54 24.17
C SER A 134 7.33 -74.92 23.64
N ASN A 135 7.37 -75.10 22.31
CA ASN A 135 7.83 -76.33 21.66
C ASN A 135 9.37 -76.49 21.63
N ARG A 136 10.12 -75.51 22.16
CA ARG A 136 11.59 -75.53 22.31
C ARG A 136 12.04 -75.87 23.74
N LYS A 137 11.12 -76.20 24.65
CA LYS A 137 11.38 -76.83 25.95
C LYS A 137 10.92 -78.27 25.92
#